data_AF-A0A7J8NG24-F1
#
_entry.id   AF-A0A7J8NG24-F1
#
_cell.length_a   1.000
_cell.length_b   1.000
_cell.length_c   1.000
_cell.angle_alpha   90.00
_cell.angle_beta   90.00
_cell.angle_gamma   90.00
#
_symmetry.space_group_name_H-M   'P 1'
#
loop_
_entity.id
_entity.type
_entity.pdbx_description
1 polymer ?
#
loop_
_entity_poly.entity_id
_entity_poly.type
_entity_poly.pdbx_seq_one_letter_code
_entity_poly.pdbx_strand_id
1 'polypeptide(L)' 'MEEYMRNAVLSVGYIMLTVTSFIGIGDFVTLEIFNWASKNPKISDVSSVVDRLMNDVTSHK' A
#
# COMPACT_ATOMS: atom_id res chain seq x y z
N MET A 1 13.84 -13.84 -5.80
CA MET A 1 13.29 -12.93 -4.77
C MET A 1 12.82 -11.61 -5.36
N GLU A 2 13.59 -10.96 -6.24
CA GLU A 2 13.19 -9.68 -6.85
C GLU A 2 11.87 -9.74 -7.63
N GLU A 3 11.70 -10.73 -8.50
CA GLU A 3 10.45 -10.94 -9.24
C GLU A 3 9.24 -11.14 -8.32
N TYR A 4 9.43 -11.98 -7.28
CA TYR A 4 8.43 -12.18 -6.24
C TYR A 4 8.06 -10.86 -5.58
N MET A 5 9.03 -10.13 -5.03
CA MET A 5 8.78 -8.88 -4.29
C MET A 5 8.10 -7.83 -5.15
N ARG A 6 8.46 -7.73 -6.44
CA ARG A 6 7.78 -6.81 -7.38
C ARG A 6 6.28 -7.04 -7.45
N ASN A 7 5.85 -8.30 -7.44
CA ASN A 7 4.43 -8.66 -7.46
C ASN A 7 3.80 -8.65 -6.05
N ALA A 8 4.55 -9.11 -5.06
CA ALA A 8 4.08 -9.33 -3.70
C ALA A 8 3.78 -8.01 -2.96
N VAL A 9 4.59 -6.97 -3.20
CA VAL A 9 4.36 -5.61 -2.69
C VAL A 9 3.10 -4.98 -3.27
N LEU A 10 2.79 -5.26 -4.54
CA LEU A 10 1.54 -4.79 -5.16
C LEU A 10 0.33 -5.58 -4.66
N SER A 11 0.47 -6.91 -4.53
CA SER A 11 -0.64 -7.80 -4.18
C SER A 11 -1.03 -7.76 -2.70
N VAL A 12 -0.18 -7.24 -1.81
CA VAL A 12 -0.53 -7.04 -0.39
C VAL A 12 -1.66 -6.01 -0.21
N GLY A 13 -1.91 -5.17 -1.23
CA GLY A 13 -3.09 -4.31 -1.28
C GLY A 13 -2.98 -3.01 -0.46
N TYR A 14 -1.81 -2.69 0.09
CA TYR A 14 -1.62 -1.52 0.96
C TYR A 14 -1.96 -0.19 0.28
N ILE A 15 -1.59 -0.02 -1.00
CA ILE A 15 -1.93 1.18 -1.79
C ILE A 15 -3.45 1.32 -1.91
N MET A 16 -4.15 0.23 -2.26
CA MET A 16 -5.60 0.21 -2.36
C MET A 16 -6.25 0.57 -1.02
N LEU A 17 -5.81 -0.07 0.08
CA LEU A 17 -6.31 0.22 1.43
C LEU A 17 -6.10 1.68 1.82
N THR A 18 -4.93 2.25 1.52
CA THR A 18 -4.61 3.66 1.80
C THR A 18 -5.55 4.59 1.04
N VAL A 19 -5.67 4.41 -0.28
CA VAL A 19 -6.53 5.25 -1.13
C VAL A 19 -8.00 5.13 -0.71
N THR A 20 -8.48 3.93 -0.42
CA THR A 20 -9.86 3.73 0.05
C THR A 20 -10.10 4.37 1.43
N SER A 21 -9.12 4.33 2.33
CA SER A 21 -9.25 4.94 3.67
C SER A 21 -9.51 6.45 3.62
N PHE A 22 -9.03 7.13 2.59
CA PHE A 22 -9.19 8.57 2.42
C PHE A 22 -10.64 8.99 2.14
N ILE A 23 -11.47 8.08 1.62
CA ILE A 23 -12.90 8.37 1.37
C ILE A 23 -13.63 8.74 2.67
N GLY A 24 -13.21 8.20 3.82
CA GLY A 24 -13.84 8.45 5.12
C GLY A 24 -13.34 9.70 5.86
N ILE A 25 -12.32 10.40 5.36
CA ILE A 25 -11.67 11.52 6.07
C ILE A 25 -12.42 12.85 5.89
N GLY A 26 -13.29 12.96 4.87
CA GLY A 26 -14.09 14.16 4.62
C GLY A 26 -13.30 15.29 3.93
N ASP A 27 -13.65 16.54 4.22
CA ASP A 27 -13.29 17.73 3.42
C ASP A 27 -11.79 18.05 3.31
N PHE A 28 -10.93 17.36 4.08
CA PHE A 28 -9.48 17.50 3.99
C PHE A 28 -8.90 16.85 2.73
N VAL A 29 -9.55 15.80 2.20
CA VAL A 29 -9.00 15.02 1.09
C VAL A 29 -9.42 15.61 -0.25
N THR A 30 -8.43 16.03 -1.04
CA THR A 30 -8.63 16.56 -2.39
C THR A 30 -8.33 15.52 -3.47
N LEU A 31 -8.76 15.80 -4.72
CA LEU A 31 -8.40 14.96 -5.88
C LEU A 31 -6.88 14.85 -6.07
N GLU A 32 -6.13 15.90 -5.71
CA GLU A 32 -4.67 15.87 -5.74
C GLU A 32 -4.09 14.84 -4.76
N ILE A 33 -4.64 14.77 -3.54
CA ILE A 33 -4.24 13.77 -2.54
C ILE A 33 -4.54 12.35 -3.02
N PHE A 34 -5.72 12.13 -3.62
CA PHE A 34 -6.07 10.84 -4.23
C PHE A 34 -5.09 10.44 -5.36
N ASN A 35 -4.77 11.38 -6.25
CA ASN A 35 -3.84 11.16 -7.35
C ASN A 35 -2.41 10.90 -6.85
N TRP A 36 -1.98 11.61 -5.80
CA TRP A 36 -0.69 11.40 -5.17
C TRP A 36 -0.60 10.01 -4.53
N ALA A 37 -1.59 9.63 -3.74
CA ALA A 37 -1.61 8.32 -3.06
C ALA A 37 -1.72 7.15 -4.04
N SER A 38 -2.43 7.33 -5.16
CA SER A 38 -2.56 6.29 -6.20
C SER A 38 -1.28 6.07 -7.01
N LYS A 39 -0.30 6.98 -6.93
CA LYS A 39 0.98 6.89 -7.67
C LYS A 39 2.09 6.16 -6.89
N ASN A 40 1.72 5.35 -5.90
CA ASN A 40 2.64 4.63 -5.02
C ASN A 40 3.74 5.55 -4.45
N PRO A 41 3.40 6.54 -3.63
CA PRO A 41 4.41 7.39 -3.01
C PRO A 41 5.34 6.54 -2.14
N LYS A 42 6.58 7.00 -1.93
CA LYS A 42 7.63 6.24 -1.21
C LYS A 42 7.16 5.68 0.14
N ILE A 43 6.29 6.40 0.85
CA ILE A 43 5.73 5.93 2.12
C ILE A 43 4.87 4.68 1.94
N SER A 44 4.00 4.64 0.93
CA SER A 44 3.17 3.48 0.62
C SER A 44 4.00 2.30 0.14
N ASP A 45 5.05 2.56 -0.64
CA ASP A 45 5.96 1.52 -1.14
C ASP A 45 6.70 0.80 0.00
N VAL A 46 7.31 1.58 0.90
CA VAL A 46 8.00 1.05 2.09
C VAL A 46 7.02 0.33 3.02
N SER A 47 5.84 0.90 3.27
CA SER A 47 4.82 0.24 4.09
C SER A 47 4.34 -1.08 3.48
N SER A 48 4.19 -1.14 2.15
CA SER A 48 3.81 -2.36 1.43
C SER A 48 4.87 -3.46 1.58
N VAL A 49 6.16 -3.10 1.60
CA VAL A 49 7.24 -4.06 1.87
C VAL A 49 7.14 -4.60 3.29
N VAL A 50 6.95 -3.73 4.29
CA VAL A 50 6.80 -4.15 5.70
C VAL A 50 5.60 -5.07 5.87
N ASP A 51 4.44 -4.68 5.31
CA ASP A 51 3.21 -5.47 5.39
C ASP A 51 3.38 -6.84 4.72
N ARG A 52 4.01 -6.86 3.53
CA ARG A 52 4.28 -8.12 2.82
C ARG A 52 5.13 -9.08 3.63
N LEU A 53 6.23 -8.59 4.20
CA LEU A 53 7.14 -9.40 5.01
C LEU A 53 6.47 -9.88 6.29
N MET A 54 5.71 -9.01 6.97
CA MET A 54 4.96 -9.39 8.18
C MET A 54 3.91 -10.46 7.87
N ASN A 55 3.17 -10.33 6.77
CA ASN A 55 2.19 -11.30 6.34
C ASN A 55 2.83 -12.65 5.97
N ASP A 56 3.98 -12.63 5.29
CA ASP A 56 4.75 -13.83 4.96
C ASP A 56 5.23 -14.56 6.21
N VAL A 57 5.83 -13.84 7.17
CA VAL A 57 6.31 -14.43 8.43
C VAL A 57 5.16 -15.02 9.24
N THR A 58 4.03 -14.32 9.32
CA THR A 58 2.87 -14.77 10.13
C THR A 58 2.16 -15.98 9.52
N SER A 59 2.19 -16.12 8.19
CA SER A 59 1.56 -17.24 7.48
C SER A 59 2.50 -18.44 7.28
N HIS A 60 3.79 -18.27 7.55
CA HIS A 60 4.77 -19.35 7.51
C HIS A 60 4.55 -20.34 8.66
N LYS A 61 4.63 -21.63 8.36
CA LYS A 61 4.56 -22.71 9.35
C LYS A 61 5.93 -23.09 9.86
#